data_AF-A0A2R3VHF6-F1
#
_entry.id   AF-A0A2R3VHF6-F1
#
_cell.length_a   1.000
_cell.length_b   1.000
_cell.length_c   1.000
_cell.angle_alpha   90.00
_cell.angle_beta   90.00
_cell.angle_gamma   90.00
#
_symmetry.space_group_name_H-M   'P 1'
#
loop_
_entity.id
_entity.type
_entity.pdbx_description
1 polymer ?
#
loop_
_entity_poly.entity_id
_entity_poly.type
_entity_poly.pdbx_seq_one_letter_code
_entity_poly.pdbx_strand_id
1 'polypeptide(L)'
;MTKKNASIPLRYLSSIVFLVFLPWWISISFNKSLEFWVTNWWNTRQSETFFNDIKEKSILEKFIEFEELFLLDEMIKEFPERHLEKLRIGLQKETIQLIKMHDKDHIHTILHLSTNTICFVILSGYSILGNEELVILNAWVQEFLYNLSDTIKALSILLVTDLCIGFHSPHGWELMIGYVYNDFGFAHNEQIISGLVSTFPVILDTIFKYWIFRYLNRVSPSLVVIYHSMND
;
A
#
# COMPACT_ATOMS: atom_id res chain seq x y z
N MET A 1 17.93 -25.83 42.82
CA MET A 1 17.96 -25.27 41.44
C MET A 1 16.54 -24.96 41.02
N THR A 2 16.15 -23.69 41.12
CA THR A 2 14.80 -23.21 40.85
C THR A 2 14.55 -23.07 39.35
N LYS A 3 13.57 -23.82 38.84
CA LYS A 3 12.90 -23.62 37.55
C LYS A 3 12.31 -22.19 37.50
N LYS A 4 13.07 -21.24 36.97
CA LYS A 4 12.54 -20.00 36.36
C LYS A 4 12.84 -20.13 34.86
N ASN A 5 12.02 -19.51 34.00
CA ASN A 5 12.24 -19.21 32.57
C ASN A 5 11.21 -19.76 31.56
N ALA A 6 10.06 -20.28 31.98
CA ALA A 6 8.96 -20.57 31.03
C ALA A 6 8.01 -19.37 30.80
N SER A 7 8.09 -18.31 31.63
CA SER A 7 7.19 -17.15 31.58
C SER A 7 7.72 -15.95 30.80
N ILE A 8 9.00 -16.01 30.41
CA ILE A 8 9.69 -14.99 29.62
C ILE A 8 9.14 -15.01 28.18
N PRO A 9 9.05 -16.15 27.46
CA PRO A 9 8.60 -16.18 26.06
C PRO A 9 7.17 -15.65 25.86
N LEU A 10 6.27 -15.94 26.81
CA LEU A 10 4.85 -15.60 26.70
C LEU A 10 4.60 -14.08 26.72
N ARG A 11 5.38 -13.33 27.51
CA ARG A 11 5.25 -11.86 27.59
C ARG A 11 5.75 -11.17 26.33
N TYR A 12 6.83 -11.65 25.72
CA TYR A 12 7.34 -11.11 24.46
C TYR A 12 6.44 -11.46 23.27
N LEU A 13 5.86 -12.67 23.25
CA LEU A 13 4.82 -13.00 22.27
C LEU A 13 3.64 -12.04 22.40
N SER A 14 3.23 -11.70 23.63
CA SER A 14 2.19 -10.68 23.84
C SER A 14 2.60 -9.29 23.34
N SER A 15 3.88 -8.89 23.46
CA SER A 15 4.37 -7.61 22.94
C SER A 15 4.43 -7.60 21.40
N ILE A 16 4.85 -8.70 20.77
CA ILE A 16 4.85 -8.87 19.31
C ILE A 16 3.42 -8.80 18.77
N VAL A 17 2.49 -9.51 19.41
CA VAL A 17 1.07 -9.45 19.07
C VAL A 17 0.56 -8.01 19.20
N PHE A 18 0.88 -7.33 20.30
CA PHE A 18 0.50 -5.93 20.49
C PHE A 18 1.09 -5.01 19.40
N LEU A 19 2.36 -5.20 19.00
CA LEU A 19 3.01 -4.44 17.94
C LEU A 19 2.35 -4.66 16.56
N VAL A 20 1.93 -5.88 16.26
CA VAL A 20 1.25 -6.23 14.99
C VAL A 20 -0.17 -5.65 14.95
N PHE A 21 -0.87 -5.59 16.07
CA PHE A 21 -2.22 -5.04 16.16
C PHE A 21 -2.25 -3.52 16.43
N LEU A 22 -1.13 -2.92 16.83
CA LEU A 22 -1.02 -1.48 17.07
C LEU A 22 -1.45 -0.63 15.86
N PRO A 23 -1.06 -0.94 14.60
CA PRO A 23 -1.49 -0.20 13.42
C PRO A 23 -3.00 -0.18 13.25
N TRP A 24 -3.63 -1.32 13.52
CA TRP A 24 -5.07 -1.46 13.40
C TRP A 24 -5.79 -0.62 14.46
N TRP A 25 -5.30 -0.61 15.70
CA TRP A 25 -5.84 0.25 16.76
C TRP A 25 -5.62 1.74 16.53
N ILE A 26 -4.45 2.12 15.99
CA ILE A 26 -4.15 3.50 15.59
C ILE A 26 -5.13 3.91 14.48
N SER A 27 -5.29 3.10 13.45
CA SER A 27 -6.22 3.38 12.35
C SER A 27 -7.65 3.56 12.86
N ILE A 28 -8.16 2.66 13.70
CA ILE A 28 -9.52 2.77 14.27
C ILE A 28 -9.69 4.06 15.09
N SER A 29 -8.69 4.43 15.90
CA SER A 29 -8.80 5.57 16.82
C SER A 29 -8.60 6.91 16.12
N PHE A 30 -7.64 7.00 15.20
CA PHE A 30 -7.27 8.24 14.55
C PHE A 30 -8.13 8.56 13.33
N ASN A 31 -8.70 7.56 12.65
CA ASN A 31 -9.45 7.78 11.41
C ASN A 31 -10.59 8.81 11.60
N LYS A 32 -11.42 8.69 12.65
CA LYS A 32 -12.47 9.68 12.95
C LYS A 32 -11.96 11.08 13.24
N SER A 33 -10.84 11.20 13.96
CA SER A 33 -10.28 12.51 14.31
C SER A 33 -9.60 13.17 13.11
N LEU A 34 -8.93 12.37 12.28
CA LEU A 34 -8.31 12.82 11.03
C LEU A 34 -9.38 13.17 10.01
N GLU A 35 -10.49 12.45 9.94
CA GLU A 35 -11.63 12.77 9.07
C GLU A 35 -12.15 14.17 9.36
N PHE A 36 -12.37 14.49 10.64
CA PHE A 36 -12.80 15.82 11.04
C PHE A 36 -11.77 16.91 10.70
N TRP A 37 -10.49 16.65 10.93
CA TRP A 37 -9.43 17.61 10.66
C TRP A 37 -9.19 17.83 9.17
N VAL A 38 -9.11 16.75 8.39
CA VAL A 38 -8.89 16.78 6.93
C VAL A 38 -10.09 17.40 6.24
N THR A 39 -11.33 17.07 6.62
CA THR A 39 -12.52 17.71 6.03
C THR A 39 -12.60 19.19 6.37
N ASN A 40 -12.32 19.58 7.62
CA ASN A 40 -12.33 20.99 8.00
C ASN A 40 -11.21 21.79 7.32
N TRP A 41 -10.00 21.22 7.23
CA TRP A 41 -8.87 21.80 6.51
C TRP A 41 -9.15 21.90 5.01
N TRP A 42 -9.71 20.85 4.41
CA TRP A 42 -10.11 20.84 3.00
C TRP A 42 -11.13 21.94 2.72
N ASN A 43 -12.19 22.05 3.53
CA ASN A 43 -13.22 23.09 3.39
C ASN A 43 -12.65 24.50 3.58
N THR A 44 -11.69 24.69 4.49
CA THR A 44 -11.05 26.00 4.75
C THR A 44 -10.04 26.37 3.66
N ARG A 45 -9.42 25.38 3.00
CA ARG A 45 -8.41 25.61 1.96
C ARG A 45 -9.02 25.72 0.56
N GLN A 46 -10.16 25.07 0.32
CA GLN A 46 -10.91 25.17 -0.93
C GLN A 46 -11.50 26.58 -1.15
N SER A 47 -11.53 27.44 -0.12
CA SER A 47 -11.87 28.85 -0.26
C SER A 47 -10.73 29.73 -0.80
N GLU A 48 -9.50 29.23 -0.95
CA GLU A 48 -8.38 30.00 -1.52
C GLU A 48 -8.06 29.55 -2.96
N THR A 49 -8.62 30.29 -3.91
CA THR A 49 -8.26 30.53 -5.33
C THR A 49 -7.59 29.44 -6.18
N PHE A 50 -6.52 28.77 -5.74
CA PHE A 50 -5.65 27.93 -6.60
C PHE A 50 -6.29 26.61 -7.06
N PHE A 51 -7.02 25.92 -6.18
CA PHE A 51 -7.73 24.68 -6.56
C PHE A 51 -9.03 24.97 -7.31
N ASN A 52 -9.62 26.15 -7.09
CA ASN A 52 -10.84 26.55 -7.78
C ASN A 52 -10.58 26.70 -9.28
N ASP A 53 -9.42 27.27 -9.67
CA ASP A 53 -9.05 27.42 -11.09
C ASP A 53 -8.82 26.05 -11.79
N ILE A 54 -8.12 25.11 -11.14
CA ILE A 54 -7.90 23.76 -11.70
C ILE A 54 -9.22 23.00 -11.82
N LYS A 55 -10.06 23.10 -10.79
CA LYS A 55 -11.38 22.48 -10.74
C LYS A 55 -12.30 23.09 -11.79
N GLU A 56 -12.36 24.41 -11.89
CA GLU A 56 -13.10 25.16 -12.90
C GLU A 56 -12.67 24.74 -14.30
N LYS A 57 -11.37 24.64 -14.57
CA LYS A 57 -10.85 24.18 -15.86
C LYS A 57 -11.31 22.75 -16.19
N SER A 58 -11.21 21.81 -15.24
CA SER A 58 -11.67 20.43 -15.45
C SER A 58 -13.19 20.33 -15.64
N ILE A 59 -13.96 21.19 -14.98
CA ILE A 59 -15.42 21.27 -15.12
C ILE A 59 -15.77 21.83 -16.49
N LEU A 60 -15.06 22.86 -16.94
CA LEU A 60 -15.27 23.51 -18.21
C LEU A 60 -14.87 22.60 -19.38
N GLU A 61 -13.78 21.84 -19.25
CA GLU A 61 -13.37 20.84 -20.23
C GLU A 61 -14.39 19.69 -20.36
N LYS A 62 -14.86 19.14 -19.23
CA LYS A 62 -15.95 18.16 -19.26
C LYS A 62 -17.24 18.75 -19.82
N PHE A 63 -17.56 20.00 -19.50
CA PHE A 63 -18.75 20.67 -20.03
C PHE A 63 -18.66 20.82 -21.56
N ILE A 64 -17.49 21.20 -22.09
CA ILE A 64 -17.24 21.26 -23.54
C ILE A 64 -17.35 19.88 -24.19
N GLU A 65 -16.75 18.85 -23.60
CA GLU A 65 -16.83 17.47 -24.12
C GLU A 65 -18.28 16.97 -24.18
N PHE A 66 -19.08 17.27 -23.14
CA PHE A 66 -20.51 16.98 -23.13
C PHE A 66 -21.30 17.81 -24.13
N GLU A 67 -20.97 19.09 -24.32
CA GLU A 67 -21.60 19.97 -25.32
C GLU A 67 -21.31 19.46 -26.74
N GLU A 68 -20.09 19.00 -27.03
CA GLU A 68 -19.72 18.38 -28.32
C GLU A 68 -20.47 17.06 -28.57
N LEU A 69 -20.52 16.17 -27.57
CA LEU A 69 -21.31 14.93 -27.66
C LEU A 69 -22.81 15.21 -27.85
N PHE A 70 -23.30 16.28 -27.23
CA PHE A 70 -24.69 16.70 -27.34
C PHE A 70 -25.02 17.30 -28.70
N LEU A 71 -24.17 18.18 -29.24
CA LEU A 71 -24.31 18.73 -30.60
C LEU A 71 -24.33 17.62 -31.65
N LEU A 72 -23.55 16.54 -31.44
CA LEU A 72 -23.60 15.35 -32.28
C LEU A 72 -24.95 14.61 -32.19
N ASP A 73 -25.54 14.43 -31.01
CA ASP A 73 -26.86 13.77 -30.87
C ASP A 73 -28.01 14.65 -31.39
N GLU A 74 -27.91 15.98 -31.27
CA GLU A 74 -28.87 16.94 -31.84
C GLU A 74 -28.83 16.95 -33.38
N MET A 75 -27.64 16.88 -33.99
CA MET A 75 -27.52 16.68 -35.43
C MET A 75 -28.14 15.36 -35.92
N ILE A 76 -28.29 14.37 -35.03
CA ILE A 76 -28.91 13.07 -35.32
C ILE A 76 -30.43 13.09 -35.04
N LYS A 77 -30.92 13.93 -34.11
CA LYS A 77 -32.33 14.00 -33.71
C LYS A 77 -32.82 15.45 -33.58
N GLU A 78 -33.75 15.84 -34.45
CA GLU A 78 -34.49 17.10 -34.33
C GLU A 78 -35.33 17.13 -33.04
N PHE A 79 -34.79 17.67 -31.95
CA PHE A 79 -35.50 17.83 -30.67
C PHE A 79 -35.95 19.28 -30.42
N PRO A 80 -37.07 19.49 -29.68
CA PRO A 80 -37.58 20.83 -29.40
C PRO A 80 -36.88 21.51 -28.20
N GLU A 81 -36.67 22.83 -28.31
CA GLU A 81 -35.93 23.70 -27.37
C GLU A 81 -36.33 23.58 -25.88
N ARG A 82 -37.59 23.25 -25.56
CA ARG A 82 -38.04 23.11 -24.16
C ARG A 82 -37.48 21.87 -23.44
N HIS A 83 -37.02 20.86 -24.17
CA HIS A 83 -36.34 19.70 -23.61
C HIS A 83 -34.89 20.04 -23.21
N LEU A 84 -34.25 20.99 -23.93
CA LEU A 84 -32.88 21.43 -23.69
C LEU A 84 -32.67 22.01 -22.29
N GLU A 85 -33.56 22.90 -21.86
CA GLU A 85 -33.37 23.59 -20.57
C GLU A 85 -33.47 22.62 -19.39
N LYS A 86 -34.40 21.66 -19.46
CA LYS A 86 -34.58 20.63 -18.43
C LYS A 86 -33.42 19.62 -18.41
N LEU A 87 -32.89 19.26 -19.58
CA LEU A 87 -31.70 18.40 -19.71
C LEU A 87 -30.44 19.10 -19.19
N ARG A 88 -30.23 20.37 -19.54
CA ARG A 88 -29.08 21.16 -19.08
C ARG A 88 -29.05 21.28 -17.57
N ILE A 89 -30.20 21.50 -16.93
CA ILE A 89 -30.32 21.51 -15.47
C ILE A 89 -30.05 20.12 -14.87
N GLY A 90 -30.53 19.05 -15.52
CA GLY A 90 -30.26 17.67 -15.12
C GLY A 90 -28.77 17.33 -15.17
N LEU A 91 -28.10 17.67 -16.27
CA LEU A 91 -26.67 17.46 -16.50
C LEU A 91 -25.79 18.30 -15.57
N GLN A 92 -26.16 19.56 -15.32
CA GLN A 92 -25.48 20.38 -14.32
C GLN A 92 -25.57 19.75 -12.92
N LYS A 93 -26.75 19.20 -12.57
CA LYS A 93 -26.94 18.52 -11.29
C LYS A 93 -26.11 17.23 -11.18
N GLU A 94 -26.05 16.42 -12.24
CA GLU A 94 -25.21 15.22 -12.30
C GLU A 94 -23.72 15.56 -12.25
N THR A 95 -23.29 16.61 -12.95
CA THR A 95 -21.90 17.10 -12.93
C THR A 95 -21.52 17.57 -11.53
N ILE A 96 -22.38 18.33 -10.84
CA ILE A 96 -22.18 18.72 -9.44
C ILE A 96 -22.11 17.50 -8.51
N GLN A 97 -22.91 16.46 -8.75
CA GLN A 97 -22.84 15.22 -7.98
C GLN A 97 -21.54 14.45 -8.22
N LEU A 98 -21.08 14.34 -9.48
CA LEU A 98 -19.80 13.72 -9.83
C LEU A 98 -18.62 14.45 -9.19
N ILE A 99 -18.64 15.78 -9.20
CA ILE A 99 -17.63 16.62 -8.55
C ILE A 99 -17.62 16.37 -7.03
N LYS A 100 -18.79 16.31 -6.40
CA LYS A 100 -18.89 16.02 -4.95
C LYS A 100 -18.40 14.61 -4.60
N MET A 101 -18.67 13.65 -5.47
CA MET A 101 -18.20 12.27 -5.28
C MET A 101 -16.68 12.19 -5.42
N HIS A 102 -16.11 12.84 -6.44
CA HIS A 102 -14.66 12.89 -6.64
C HIS A 102 -13.92 13.60 -5.51
N ASP A 103 -14.43 14.74 -5.03
CA ASP A 103 -13.87 15.43 -3.85
C ASP A 103 -13.88 14.52 -2.61
N LYS A 104 -14.96 13.75 -2.42
CA LYS A 104 -15.07 12.83 -1.28
C LYS A 104 -14.06 11.69 -1.36
N ASP A 105 -13.85 11.14 -2.56
CA ASP A 105 -12.86 10.09 -2.79
C ASP A 105 -11.44 10.62 -2.56
N HIS A 106 -11.12 11.83 -3.04
CA HIS A 106 -9.83 12.48 -2.77
C HIS A 106 -9.57 12.72 -1.28
N ILE A 107 -10.58 13.22 -0.55
CA ILE A 107 -10.50 13.39 0.90
C ILE A 107 -10.24 12.03 1.58
N HIS A 108 -10.92 10.97 1.12
CA HIS A 108 -10.73 9.64 1.65
C HIS A 108 -9.31 9.10 1.39
N THR A 109 -8.77 9.28 0.18
CA THR A 109 -7.39 8.91 -0.17
C THR A 109 -6.38 9.67 0.69
N ILE A 110 -6.52 10.99 0.83
CA ILE A 110 -5.63 11.82 1.67
C ILE A 110 -5.70 11.37 3.13
N LEU A 111 -6.89 11.03 3.61
CA LEU A 111 -7.08 10.50 4.95
C LEU A 111 -6.38 9.15 5.14
N HIS A 112 -6.52 8.23 4.18
CA HIS A 112 -5.89 6.92 4.26
C HIS A 112 -4.36 7.05 4.28
N LEU A 113 -3.82 7.86 3.37
CA LEU A 113 -2.39 8.15 3.28
C LEU A 113 -1.84 8.78 4.56
N SER A 114 -2.54 9.77 5.12
CA SER A 114 -2.12 10.43 6.37
C SER A 114 -2.18 9.48 7.57
N THR A 115 -3.23 8.66 7.67
CA THR A 115 -3.35 7.62 8.71
C THR A 115 -2.21 6.62 8.63
N ASN A 116 -1.90 6.12 7.42
CA ASN A 116 -0.80 5.19 7.18
C ASN A 116 0.56 5.82 7.54
N THR A 117 0.77 7.09 7.20
CA THR A 117 2.00 7.82 7.52
C THR A 117 2.18 7.99 9.03
N ILE A 118 1.13 8.41 9.74
CA ILE A 118 1.15 8.55 11.21
C ILE A 118 1.43 7.20 11.87
N CYS A 119 0.78 6.14 11.40
CA CYS A 119 1.01 4.79 11.88
C CYS A 119 2.48 4.36 11.70
N PHE A 120 3.06 4.64 10.53
CA PHE A 120 4.46 4.35 10.25
C PHE A 120 5.42 5.11 11.20
N VAL A 121 5.14 6.39 11.47
CA VAL A 121 5.92 7.19 12.43
C VAL A 121 5.81 6.65 13.85
N ILE A 122 4.62 6.26 14.30
CA ILE A 122 4.42 5.69 15.64
C ILE A 122 5.13 4.33 15.77
N LEU A 123 4.99 3.46 14.76
CA LEU A 123 5.67 2.16 14.73
C LEU A 123 7.19 2.31 14.73
N SER A 124 7.72 3.19 13.89
CA SER A 124 9.16 3.44 13.83
C SER A 124 9.69 4.05 15.13
N GLY A 125 8.97 5.00 15.72
CA GLY A 125 9.28 5.56 17.04
C GLY A 125 9.29 4.48 18.14
N TYR A 126 8.30 3.60 18.15
CA TYR A 126 8.23 2.48 19.09
C TYR A 126 9.36 1.47 18.86
N SER A 127 9.72 1.19 17.61
CA SER A 127 10.83 0.30 17.26
C SER A 127 12.18 0.86 17.73
N ILE A 128 12.39 2.18 17.64
CA ILE A 128 13.61 2.83 18.12
C ILE A 128 13.68 2.85 19.65
N LEU A 129 12.56 3.12 20.34
CA LEU A 129 12.50 3.14 21.81
C LEU A 129 12.54 1.72 22.42
N GLY A 130 11.88 0.75 21.78
CA GLY A 130 11.76 -0.65 22.20
C GLY A 130 12.98 -1.52 21.86
N ASN A 131 14.17 -0.93 21.77
CA ASN A 131 15.40 -1.62 21.36
C ASN A 131 15.69 -2.87 22.21
N GLU A 132 15.40 -2.85 23.51
CA GLU A 132 15.59 -4.02 24.39
C GLU A 132 14.75 -5.23 23.97
N GLU A 133 13.49 -5.01 23.60
CA GLU A 133 12.60 -6.08 23.14
C GLU A 133 13.04 -6.63 21.78
N LEU A 134 13.52 -5.76 20.88
CA LEU A 134 14.05 -6.17 19.58
C LEU A 134 15.36 -6.95 19.70
N VAL A 135 16.25 -6.56 20.62
CA VAL A 135 17.49 -7.29 20.90
C VAL A 135 17.20 -8.68 21.45
N ILE A 136 16.23 -8.81 22.34
CA ILE A 136 15.81 -10.11 22.89
C ILE A 136 15.12 -10.96 21.82
N LEU A 137 14.28 -10.37 20.98
CA LEU A 137 13.66 -11.06 19.85
C LEU A 137 14.72 -11.55 18.86
N ASN A 138 15.70 -10.71 18.54
CA ASN A 138 16.83 -11.11 17.71
C ASN A 138 17.61 -12.26 18.36
N ALA A 139 17.86 -12.23 19.67
CA ALA A 139 18.51 -13.33 20.38
C ALA A 139 17.68 -14.62 20.33
N TRP A 140 16.36 -14.53 20.48
CA TRP A 140 15.45 -15.68 20.41
C TRP A 140 15.38 -16.26 18.98
N VAL A 141 15.29 -15.42 17.95
CA VAL A 141 15.32 -15.84 16.54
C VAL A 141 16.66 -16.47 16.22
N GLN A 142 17.77 -15.87 16.67
CA GLN A 142 19.10 -16.45 16.51
C GLN A 142 19.18 -17.82 17.20
N GLU A 143 18.73 -17.96 18.45
CA GLU A 143 18.71 -19.22 19.18
C GLU A 143 17.84 -20.28 18.47
N PHE A 144 16.66 -19.89 17.98
CA PHE A 144 15.80 -20.76 17.16
C PHE A 144 16.52 -21.21 15.88
N LEU A 145 17.13 -20.28 15.15
CA LEU A 145 17.84 -20.57 13.91
C LEU A 145 19.11 -21.40 14.14
N TYR A 146 19.86 -21.18 15.22
CA TYR A 146 21.06 -21.97 15.56
C TYR A 146 20.71 -23.40 15.99
N ASN A 147 19.57 -23.59 16.65
CA ASN A 147 19.10 -24.90 17.08
C ASN A 147 18.59 -25.79 15.92
N LEU A 148 18.32 -25.21 14.74
CA LEU A 148 17.99 -25.98 13.54
C LEU A 148 19.24 -26.69 13.00
N SER A 149 19.05 -27.83 12.31
CA SER A 149 20.14 -28.44 11.55
C SER A 149 20.46 -27.62 10.31
N ASP A 150 21.71 -27.68 9.84
CA ASP A 150 22.14 -26.92 8.66
C ASP A 150 21.32 -27.27 7.41
N THR A 151 20.87 -28.52 7.26
CA THR A 151 19.96 -28.94 6.19
C THR A 151 18.58 -28.27 6.29
N ILE A 152 18.00 -28.17 7.49
CA ILE A 152 16.69 -27.52 7.68
C ILE A 152 16.83 -26.01 7.46
N LYS A 153 17.93 -25.39 7.89
CA LYS A 153 18.20 -23.97 7.60
C LYS A 153 18.24 -23.70 6.11
N ALA A 154 18.99 -24.50 5.36
CA ALA A 154 19.08 -24.38 3.90
C ALA A 154 17.71 -24.58 3.22
N LEU A 155 16.94 -25.61 3.64
CA LEU A 155 15.60 -25.88 3.13
C LEU A 155 14.61 -24.75 3.45
N SER A 156 14.61 -24.22 4.67
CA SER A 156 13.74 -23.10 5.07
C SER A 156 14.07 -21.83 4.29
N ILE A 157 15.35 -21.54 4.05
CA ILE A 157 15.76 -20.40 3.23
C ILE A 157 15.28 -20.59 1.79
N LEU A 158 15.49 -21.77 1.19
CA LEU A 158 14.99 -22.09 -0.15
C LEU A 158 13.47 -21.90 -0.25
N LEU A 159 12.72 -22.49 0.68
CA LEU A 159 11.26 -22.46 0.69
C LEU A 159 10.71 -21.04 0.86
N VAL A 160 11.31 -20.21 1.73
CA VAL A 160 10.93 -18.81 1.88
C VAL A 160 11.23 -18.02 0.61
N THR A 161 12.38 -18.26 -0.02
CA THR A 161 12.78 -17.60 -1.25
C THR A 161 11.81 -17.95 -2.39
N ASP A 162 11.51 -19.23 -2.57
CA ASP A 162 10.62 -19.72 -3.62
C ASP A 162 9.16 -19.26 -3.42
N LEU A 163 8.71 -19.10 -2.18
CA LEU A 163 7.35 -18.67 -1.87
C LEU A 163 7.19 -17.15 -1.95
N CYS A 164 8.19 -16.37 -1.51
CA CYS A 164 8.11 -14.91 -1.51
C CYS A 164 8.46 -14.27 -2.86
N ILE A 165 9.33 -14.91 -3.65
CA ILE A 165 9.93 -14.30 -4.85
C ILE A 165 9.59 -15.10 -6.11
N GLY A 166 9.10 -16.34 -5.94
CA GLY A 166 8.81 -17.21 -7.06
C GLY A 166 7.97 -16.51 -8.12
N PHE A 167 8.45 -16.58 -9.36
CA PHE A 167 7.86 -16.01 -10.57
C PHE A 167 6.57 -16.73 -10.97
N HIS A 168 5.70 -17.00 -10.00
CA HIS A 168 4.57 -17.92 -10.15
C HIS A 168 3.49 -17.36 -11.07
N SER A 169 3.39 -16.03 -11.22
CA SER A 169 2.63 -15.39 -12.29
C SER A 169 2.89 -13.88 -12.36
N PRO A 170 3.10 -13.30 -13.56
CA PRO A 170 3.07 -11.84 -13.77
C PRO A 170 1.78 -11.20 -13.24
N HIS A 171 0.68 -11.93 -13.32
CA HIS A 171 -0.62 -11.47 -12.83
C HIS A 171 -0.67 -11.33 -11.31
N GLY A 172 0.07 -12.16 -10.56
CA GLY A 172 0.18 -12.02 -9.10
C GLY A 172 0.86 -10.72 -8.70
N TRP A 173 1.92 -10.36 -9.43
CA TRP A 173 2.62 -9.09 -9.27
C TRP A 173 1.77 -7.90 -9.71
N GLU A 174 1.00 -8.05 -10.79
CA GLU A 174 0.06 -7.03 -11.27
C GLU A 174 -1.02 -6.71 -10.23
N LEU A 175 -1.62 -7.73 -9.61
CA LEU A 175 -2.60 -7.53 -8.54
C LEU A 175 -1.97 -6.89 -7.30
N MET A 176 -0.78 -7.34 -6.89
CA MET A 176 -0.10 -6.79 -5.71
C MET A 176 0.31 -5.32 -5.93
N ILE A 177 0.94 -5.01 -7.06
CA ILE A 177 1.36 -3.66 -7.41
C ILE A 177 0.13 -2.78 -7.65
N GLY A 178 -0.90 -3.29 -8.34
CA GLY A 178 -2.15 -2.57 -8.57
C GLY A 178 -2.88 -2.20 -7.28
N TYR A 179 -2.90 -3.10 -6.29
CA TYR A 179 -3.46 -2.81 -4.97
C TYR A 179 -2.72 -1.68 -4.27
N VAL A 180 -1.39 -1.76 -4.21
CA VAL A 180 -0.55 -0.70 -3.61
C VAL A 180 -0.74 0.63 -4.35
N TYR A 181 -0.71 0.59 -5.68
CA TYR A 181 -0.83 1.77 -6.53
C TYR A 181 -2.19 2.47 -6.36
N ASN A 182 -3.27 1.70 -6.18
CA ASN A 182 -4.60 2.23 -5.88
C ASN A 182 -4.71 2.79 -4.46
N ASP A 183 -4.05 2.17 -3.47
CA ASP A 183 -4.02 2.66 -2.08
C ASP A 183 -3.37 4.05 -1.96
N PHE A 184 -2.36 4.32 -2.79
CA PHE A 184 -1.74 5.63 -2.91
C PHE A 184 -2.58 6.66 -3.70
N GLY A 185 -3.70 6.24 -4.32
CA GLY A 185 -4.62 7.10 -5.05
C GLY A 185 -4.08 7.63 -6.38
N PHE A 186 -3.08 6.96 -6.97
CA PHE A 186 -2.57 7.34 -8.28
C PHE A 186 -3.54 6.90 -9.39
N ALA A 187 -3.67 7.72 -10.44
CA ALA A 187 -4.46 7.37 -11.61
C ALA A 187 -3.89 6.12 -12.29
N HIS A 188 -4.74 5.11 -12.50
CA HIS A 188 -4.36 3.80 -13.02
C HIS A 188 -3.68 3.96 -14.38
N ASN A 189 -2.36 3.72 -14.41
CA ASN A 189 -1.58 3.79 -15.64
C ASN A 189 -0.98 2.41 -15.91
N GLU A 190 -1.62 1.68 -16.83
CA GLU A 190 -1.25 0.31 -17.18
C GLU A 190 0.21 0.20 -17.65
N GLN A 191 0.77 1.24 -18.29
CA GLN A 191 2.17 1.22 -18.75
C GLN A 191 3.15 1.25 -17.57
N ILE A 192 2.87 2.06 -16.54
CA ILE A 192 3.71 2.13 -15.34
C ILE A 192 3.59 0.82 -14.54
N ILE A 193 2.36 0.31 -14.38
CA ILE A 193 2.11 -0.95 -13.67
C ILE A 193 2.81 -2.11 -14.39
N SER A 194 2.64 -2.23 -15.72
CA SER A 194 3.29 -3.26 -16.52
C SER A 194 4.83 -3.18 -16.46
N GLY A 195 5.39 -1.97 -16.53
CA GLY A 195 6.83 -1.75 -16.38
C GLY A 195 7.35 -2.18 -15.00
N LEU A 196 6.62 -1.87 -13.93
CA LEU A 196 6.95 -2.30 -12.57
C LEU A 196 6.81 -3.82 -12.41
N VAL A 197 5.73 -4.42 -12.91
CA VAL A 197 5.50 -5.88 -12.88
C VAL A 197 6.60 -6.64 -13.60
N SER A 198 7.16 -6.07 -14.69
CA SER A 198 8.26 -6.72 -15.41
C SER A 198 9.63 -6.55 -14.74
N THR A 199 9.88 -5.40 -14.12
CA THR A 199 11.24 -5.05 -13.63
C THR A 199 11.41 -5.41 -12.16
N PHE A 200 10.41 -5.13 -11.33
CA PHE A 200 10.48 -5.22 -9.88
C PHE A 200 10.73 -6.66 -9.38
N PRO A 201 10.08 -7.71 -9.91
CA PRO A 201 10.34 -9.08 -9.45
C PRO A 201 11.77 -9.53 -9.74
N VAL A 202 12.32 -9.14 -10.88
CA VAL A 202 13.70 -9.47 -11.29
C VAL A 202 14.71 -8.79 -10.37
N ILE A 203 14.51 -7.49 -10.08
CA ILE A 203 15.38 -6.77 -9.15
C ILE A 203 15.30 -7.42 -7.76
N LEU A 204 14.08 -7.72 -7.29
CA LEU A 204 13.88 -8.34 -5.98
C LEU A 204 14.59 -9.70 -5.89
N ASP A 205 14.44 -10.55 -6.91
CA ASP A 205 15.12 -11.85 -7.01
C ASP A 205 16.64 -11.72 -6.92
N THR A 206 17.24 -10.78 -7.65
CA THR A 206 18.70 -10.58 -7.61
C THR A 206 19.19 -10.10 -6.24
N ILE A 207 18.47 -9.18 -5.59
CA ILE A 207 18.83 -8.67 -4.25
C ILE A 207 18.75 -9.79 -3.22
N PHE A 208 17.68 -10.58 -3.24
CA PHE A 208 17.50 -11.68 -2.29
C PHE A 208 18.51 -12.80 -2.51
N LYS A 209 18.76 -13.23 -3.76
CA LYS A 209 19.82 -14.22 -4.05
C LYS A 209 21.18 -13.76 -3.55
N TYR A 210 21.52 -12.49 -3.78
CA TYR A 210 22.76 -11.90 -3.26
C TYR A 210 22.80 -11.89 -1.73
N TRP A 211 21.71 -11.48 -1.08
CA TRP A 211 21.65 -11.41 0.37
C TRP A 211 21.73 -12.79 1.02
N ILE A 212 21.04 -13.78 0.45
CA ILE A 212 21.10 -15.18 0.85
C ILE A 212 22.53 -15.70 0.70
N PHE A 213 23.16 -15.52 -0.46
CA PHE A 213 24.54 -15.95 -0.67
C PHE A 213 25.50 -15.34 0.36
N ARG A 214 25.36 -14.05 0.66
CA ARG A 214 26.18 -13.36 1.67
C ARG A 214 25.89 -13.87 3.09
N TYR A 215 24.63 -14.16 3.40
CA TYR A 215 24.22 -14.68 4.70
C TYR A 215 24.73 -16.10 4.91
N LEU A 216 24.49 -17.01 3.97
CA LEU A 216 24.95 -18.40 4.02
C LEU A 216 26.48 -18.48 4.17
N ASN A 217 27.23 -17.68 3.41
CA ASN A 217 28.70 -17.60 3.53
C ASN A 217 29.19 -17.13 4.90
N ARG A 218 28.42 -16.26 5.59
CA ARG A 218 28.78 -15.80 6.92
C ARG A 218 28.51 -16.86 8.00
N VAL A 219 27.50 -17.71 7.80
CA VAL A 219 27.08 -18.72 8.77
C VAL A 219 27.93 -19.99 8.66
N SER A 220 28.06 -20.56 7.46
CA SER A 220 28.95 -21.70 7.22
C SER A 220 29.20 -21.91 5.71
N PRO A 221 30.45 -22.12 5.26
CA PRO A 221 30.76 -22.46 3.87
C PRO A 221 30.09 -23.76 3.40
N SER A 222 29.85 -24.73 4.31
CA SER A 222 29.18 -25.99 3.96
C SER A 222 27.71 -25.81 3.56
N LEU A 223 27.05 -24.79 4.12
CA LEU A 223 25.65 -24.45 3.84
C LEU A 223 25.48 -23.92 2.41
N VAL A 224 26.49 -23.19 1.91
CA VAL A 224 26.53 -22.66 0.54
C VAL A 224 26.62 -23.79 -0.48
N VAL A 225 27.42 -24.82 -0.20
CA VAL A 225 27.54 -26.00 -1.07
C VAL A 225 26.22 -26.77 -1.13
N ILE A 226 25.55 -26.96 0.01
CA ILE A 226 24.23 -27.60 0.07
C ILE A 226 23.20 -26.78 -0.72
N TYR A 227 23.16 -25.45 -0.50
CA TYR A 227 22.25 -24.57 -1.24
C TYR A 227 22.49 -24.64 -2.76
N HIS A 228 23.75 -24.60 -3.20
CA HIS A 228 24.07 -24.75 -4.64
C HIS A 228 23.61 -26.10 -5.17
N SER A 229 23.86 -27.20 -4.44
CA SER A 229 23.43 -28.54 -4.86
C SER A 229 21.92 -28.76 -4.90
N MET A 230 21.14 -27.92 -4.19
CA MET A 230 19.68 -28.00 -4.15
C MET A 230 19.01 -27.03 -5.13
N ASN A 231 19.75 -26.00 -5.58
CA ASN A 231 19.26 -24.97 -6.49
C ASN A 231 19.69 -25.23 -7.95
N ASP A 232 20.72 -26.05 -8.18
CA ASP A 232 21.06 -26.65 -9.49
C ASP A 232 20.09 -27.79 -9.84
#